data_AF-A0A812JSC9-F1
#
_entry.id   AF-A0A812JSC9-F1
#
_cell.length_a   1.000
_cell.length_b   1.000
_cell.length_c   1.000
_cell.angle_alpha   90.00
_cell.angle_beta   90.00
_cell.angle_gamma   90.00
#
_symmetry.space_group_name_H-M   'P 1'
#
loop_
_entity.id
_entity.type
_entity.pdbx_description
1 polymer ?
#
loop_
_entity_poly.entity_id
_entity_poly.type
_entity_poly.pdbx_seq_one_letter_code
_entity_poly.pdbx_strand_id
1 'polypeptide(L)'
;QLLRLDRWEGVLRQELRRKDTSRMFGSCIFSALYLEKPIDSGPMNDWPWPEHGLLALDYASGKRPTAEDSAVATPSFRNLCQALHLCSLTEEQKVAALVPVAHELFLSSLQLRTLLLLLETPNARLQLFELLYLRIVDIQNETLARDVLDESCNFCKLERFNQCMMFPFVQPESFAFEFNLKHLDHRLASLAVFKLCEVEGWVNLPEPTFVADEADEDGTDEALFWRSSKE
;
A
#
# COMPACT_ATOMS: atom_id res chain seq x y z
N GLN A 1 -0.46 12.32 -18.05
CA GLN A 1 -0.68 13.19 -16.86
C GLN A 1 -0.01 12.60 -15.62
N LEU A 2 -0.14 11.29 -15.37
CA LEU A 2 0.46 10.59 -14.23
C LEU A 2 1.99 10.81 -14.06
N LEU A 3 2.78 10.70 -15.12
CA LEU A 3 4.24 10.91 -15.03
C LEU A 3 4.65 12.33 -14.64
N ARG A 4 3.83 13.32 -15.00
CA ARG A 4 4.06 14.71 -14.56
C ARG A 4 3.77 14.85 -13.07
N LEU A 5 2.73 14.17 -12.58
CA LEU A 5 2.39 14.13 -11.17
C LEU A 5 3.48 13.40 -10.38
N ASP A 6 3.93 12.25 -10.88
CA ASP A 6 5.02 11.46 -10.30
C ASP A 6 6.29 12.28 -10.12
N ARG A 7 6.72 12.97 -11.18
CA ARG A 7 7.87 13.88 -11.13
C ARG A 7 7.66 15.02 -10.13
N TRP A 8 6.47 15.61 -10.10
CA TRP A 8 6.16 16.68 -9.16
C TRP A 8 6.23 16.20 -7.72
N GLU A 9 5.69 15.02 -7.40
CA GLU A 9 5.80 14.42 -6.07
C GLU A 9 7.26 14.06 -5.72
N GLY A 10 8.04 13.55 -6.68
CA GLY A 10 9.46 13.28 -6.50
C GLY A 10 10.26 14.52 -6.12
N VAL A 11 10.06 15.63 -6.85
CA VAL A 11 10.68 16.92 -6.53
C VAL A 11 10.22 17.44 -5.17
N LEU A 12 8.92 17.36 -4.87
CA LEU A 12 8.38 17.79 -3.59
C LEU A 12 9.00 17.01 -2.41
N ARG A 13 9.22 15.70 -2.55
CA ARG A 13 9.88 14.88 -1.51
C ARG A 13 11.32 15.34 -1.26
N GLN A 14 12.05 15.67 -2.33
CA GLN A 14 13.42 16.20 -2.23
C GLN A 14 13.46 17.56 -1.53
N GLU A 15 12.56 18.48 -1.90
CA GLU A 15 12.42 19.79 -1.25
C GLU A 15 12.08 19.66 0.24
N LEU A 16 11.20 18.72 0.59
CA LEU A 16 10.86 18.39 1.98
C LEU A 16 11.96 17.59 2.70
N ARG A 17 13.12 17.36 2.06
CA ARG A 17 14.26 16.57 2.58
C ARG A 17 13.86 15.19 3.09
N ARG A 18 12.84 14.59 2.49
CA ARG A 18 12.42 13.23 2.82
C ARG A 18 13.43 12.25 2.22
N LYS A 19 13.77 11.20 2.99
CA LYS A 19 14.56 10.09 2.44
C LYS A 19 13.77 9.41 1.35
N ASP A 20 14.44 9.09 0.26
CA ASP A 20 13.82 8.37 -0.83
C ASP A 20 13.66 6.89 -0.46
N THR A 21 12.41 6.43 -0.38
CA THR A 21 12.07 5.02 -0.18
C THR A 21 11.49 4.40 -1.45
N SER A 22 11.48 5.11 -2.58
CA SER A 22 10.91 4.61 -3.84
C SER A 22 11.61 3.34 -4.36
N ARG A 23 10.87 2.53 -5.13
CA ARG A 23 11.45 1.39 -5.87
C ARG A 23 12.26 1.87 -7.08
N MET A 24 11.73 2.88 -7.78
CA MET A 24 12.42 3.63 -8.82
C MET A 24 12.75 5.01 -8.29
N PHE A 25 14.02 5.40 -8.32
CA PHE A 25 14.52 6.63 -7.69
C PHE A 25 13.64 7.86 -7.96
N GLY A 26 13.16 8.49 -6.88
CA GLY A 26 12.30 9.67 -6.92
C GLY A 26 10.86 9.43 -7.41
N SER A 27 10.42 8.18 -7.59
CA SER A 27 9.11 7.84 -8.14
C SER A 27 8.13 7.31 -7.08
N CYS A 28 6.86 7.54 -7.33
CA CYS A 28 5.71 6.98 -6.61
C CYS A 28 5.06 5.83 -7.41
N ILE A 29 5.67 5.43 -8.53
CA ILE A 29 5.28 4.27 -9.32
C ILE A 29 6.00 3.04 -8.76
N PHE A 30 5.22 2.03 -8.38
CA PHE A 30 5.69 0.80 -7.72
C PHE A 30 5.98 -0.32 -8.72
N SER A 31 5.18 -0.38 -9.77
CA SER A 31 5.36 -1.29 -10.89
C SER A 31 5.01 -0.59 -12.19
N ALA A 32 5.75 -0.91 -13.24
CA ALA A 32 5.51 -0.44 -14.59
C ALA A 32 5.61 -1.65 -15.52
N LEU A 33 4.51 -1.93 -16.23
CA LEU A 33 4.41 -3.05 -17.17
C LEU A 33 4.10 -2.51 -18.55
N TYR A 34 4.86 -2.93 -19.56
CA TYR A 34 4.53 -2.69 -20.95
C TYR A 34 4.28 -4.03 -21.65
N LEU A 35 3.08 -4.20 -22.21
CA LEU A 35 2.63 -5.48 -22.77
C LEU A 35 2.85 -6.65 -21.79
N GLU A 36 2.46 -6.44 -20.53
CA GLU A 36 2.60 -7.40 -19.42
C GLU A 36 4.04 -7.75 -19.03
N LYS A 37 5.04 -7.07 -19.60
CA LYS A 37 6.45 -7.25 -19.24
C LYS A 37 6.93 -6.13 -18.32
N PRO A 38 7.70 -6.45 -17.26
CA PRO A 38 8.27 -5.44 -16.37
C PRO A 38 9.20 -4.51 -17.14
N ILE A 39 9.10 -3.23 -16.80
CA ILE A 39 10.00 -2.19 -17.30
C ILE A 39 11.07 -1.95 -16.24
N ASP A 40 12.24 -2.55 -16.42
CA ASP A 40 13.38 -2.40 -15.50
C ASP A 40 14.27 -1.19 -15.83
N SER A 41 13.87 -0.37 -16.80
CA SER A 41 14.67 0.73 -17.31
C SER A 41 14.44 2.01 -16.50
N GLY A 42 15.32 2.30 -15.54
CA GLY A 42 15.55 3.65 -14.99
C GLY A 42 14.28 4.47 -14.63
N PRO A 43 14.37 5.81 -14.62
CA PRO A 43 13.19 6.66 -14.46
C PRO A 43 12.25 6.53 -15.67
N MET A 44 10.94 6.44 -15.47
CA MET A 44 9.95 6.34 -16.56
C MET A 44 9.96 7.52 -17.55
N ASN A 45 10.58 8.65 -17.19
CA ASN A 45 10.75 9.77 -18.12
C ASN A 45 11.72 9.45 -19.26
N ASP A 46 12.69 8.57 -19.03
CA ASP A 46 13.72 8.20 -19.99
C ASP A 46 13.34 6.94 -20.78
N TRP A 47 12.19 6.34 -20.46
CA TRP A 47 11.69 5.16 -21.16
C TRP A 47 11.23 5.53 -22.59
N PRO A 48 11.76 4.86 -23.64
CA PRO A 48 11.39 5.16 -25.01
C PRO A 48 9.93 4.77 -25.26
N TRP A 49 9.07 5.77 -25.47
CA TRP A 49 7.64 5.60 -25.70
C TRP A 49 7.37 4.82 -26.98
N PRO A 50 6.84 3.58 -26.89
CA PRO A 50 6.44 2.83 -28.07
C PRO A 50 5.21 3.49 -28.71
N GLU A 51 5.09 3.40 -30.03
CA GLU A 51 3.95 3.98 -30.77
C GLU A 51 2.63 3.24 -30.50
N HIS A 52 2.70 1.98 -30.07
CA HIS A 52 1.57 1.09 -29.85
C HIS A 52 1.75 0.31 -28.56
N GLY A 53 0.69 -0.31 -28.05
CA GLY A 53 0.73 -1.19 -26.87
C GLY A 53 0.10 -0.59 -25.62
N LEU A 54 0.11 -1.37 -24.54
CA LEU A 54 -0.49 -1.01 -23.26
C LEU A 54 0.60 -0.83 -22.21
N LEU A 55 0.66 0.37 -21.63
CA LEU A 55 1.47 0.70 -20.48
C LEU A 55 0.58 0.72 -19.24
N ALA A 56 0.83 -0.19 -18.31
CA ALA A 56 0.23 -0.21 -16.99
C ALA A 56 1.22 0.36 -15.97
N LEU A 57 0.79 1.37 -15.20
CA LEU A 57 1.58 2.00 -14.15
C LEU A 57 0.81 1.88 -12.84
N ASP A 58 1.40 1.25 -11.84
CA ASP A 58 0.82 1.22 -10.50
C ASP A 58 1.39 2.36 -9.66
N TYR A 59 0.57 3.40 -9.48
CA TYR A 59 0.94 4.63 -8.80
C TYR A 59 0.26 4.71 -7.44
N ALA A 60 1.03 4.98 -6.40
CA ALA A 60 0.49 5.30 -5.08
C ALA A 60 1.19 6.52 -4.48
N SER A 61 0.42 7.58 -4.24
CA SER A 61 0.91 8.75 -3.52
C SER A 61 1.01 8.45 -2.03
N GLY A 62 2.16 8.74 -1.42
CA GLY A 62 2.34 8.65 0.04
C GLY A 62 1.69 9.79 0.82
N LYS A 63 0.86 10.63 0.18
CA LYS A 63 0.16 11.73 0.84
C LYS A 63 -0.91 11.18 1.77
N ARG A 64 -0.73 11.39 3.07
CA ARG A 64 -1.71 11.11 4.14
C ARG A 64 -2.50 12.36 4.53
N PRO A 65 -3.65 12.20 5.22
CA PRO A 65 -4.34 13.30 5.87
C PRO A 65 -3.40 14.03 6.83
N THR A 66 -3.54 15.35 6.87
CA THR A 66 -2.91 16.23 7.86
C THR A 66 -3.79 16.34 9.09
N ALA A 67 -3.29 16.94 10.17
CA ALA A 67 -4.09 17.17 11.38
C ALA A 67 -5.30 18.11 11.16
N GLU A 68 -5.31 18.86 10.05
CA GLU A 68 -6.41 19.75 9.65
C GLU A 68 -7.49 19.00 8.85
N ASP A 69 -7.15 17.84 8.28
CA ASP A 69 -8.07 17.05 7.48
C ASP A 69 -9.02 16.26 8.40
N SER A 70 -10.32 16.50 8.25
CA SER A 70 -11.36 15.80 8.99
C SER A 70 -11.95 14.66 8.15
N ALA A 71 -12.36 13.59 8.82
CA ALA A 71 -13.16 12.54 8.20
C ALA A 71 -14.45 13.10 7.57
N VAL A 72 -14.94 12.44 6.51
CA VAL A 72 -16.18 12.80 5.83
C VAL A 72 -17.32 12.90 6.86
N ALA A 73 -18.05 14.01 6.79
CA ALA A 73 -19.17 14.27 7.70
C ALA A 73 -20.22 13.16 7.67
N THR A 74 -20.77 12.81 8.83
CA THR A 74 -21.71 11.69 8.99
C THR A 74 -22.88 11.68 8.02
N PRO A 75 -23.53 12.82 7.68
CA PRO A 75 -24.62 12.82 6.70
C PRO A 75 -24.16 12.42 5.29
N SER A 76 -23.05 12.98 4.83
CA SER A 76 -22.46 12.67 3.53
C SER A 76 -21.98 11.22 3.46
N PHE A 77 -21.37 10.73 4.54
CA PHE A 77 -20.95 9.34 4.65
C PHE A 77 -22.14 8.38 4.60
N ARG A 78 -23.25 8.68 5.29
CA ARG A 78 -24.46 7.86 5.23
C ARG A 78 -25.04 7.80 3.82
N ASN A 79 -25.07 8.93 3.12
CA ASN A 79 -25.54 8.99 1.73
C ASN A 79 -24.65 8.14 0.81
N LEU A 80 -23.33 8.15 1.01
CA LEU A 80 -22.40 7.29 0.30
C LEU A 80 -22.69 5.80 0.55
N CYS A 81 -22.82 5.40 1.81
CA CYS A 81 -23.16 4.02 2.17
C CYS A 81 -24.49 3.58 1.56
N GLN A 82 -25.51 4.45 1.62
CA GLN A 82 -26.82 4.16 1.04
C GLN A 82 -26.74 4.02 -0.49
N ALA A 83 -25.99 4.89 -1.17
CA ALA A 83 -25.80 4.81 -2.61
C ALA A 83 -25.08 3.52 -3.03
N LEU A 84 -24.03 3.11 -2.29
CA LEU A 84 -23.31 1.86 -2.54
C LEU A 84 -24.14 0.61 -2.23
N HIS A 85 -25.02 0.68 -1.23
CA HIS A 85 -25.88 -0.44 -0.86
C HIS A 85 -27.06 -0.62 -1.84
N LEU A 86 -27.64 0.47 -2.34
CA LEU A 86 -28.80 0.44 -3.23
C LEU A 86 -28.45 0.31 -4.72
N CYS A 87 -27.20 0.53 -5.11
CA CYS A 87 -26.81 0.41 -6.51
C CYS A 87 -26.79 -1.05 -6.96
N SER A 88 -27.18 -1.30 -8.21
CA SER A 88 -27.20 -2.63 -8.83
C SER A 88 -25.86 -3.04 -9.45
N LEU A 89 -24.76 -2.38 -9.04
CA LEU A 89 -23.42 -2.65 -9.54
C LEU A 89 -22.83 -3.89 -8.87
N THR A 90 -21.93 -4.60 -9.56
CA THR A 90 -21.13 -5.65 -8.91
C THR A 90 -20.18 -5.04 -7.89
N GLU A 91 -19.67 -5.84 -6.95
CA GLU A 91 -18.76 -5.35 -5.90
C GLU A 91 -17.48 -4.73 -6.50
N GLU A 92 -16.93 -5.32 -7.56
CA GLU A 92 -15.77 -4.80 -8.27
C GLU A 92 -16.08 -3.45 -8.94
N GLN A 93 -17.29 -3.32 -9.52
CA GLN A 93 -17.74 -2.06 -10.12
C GLN A 93 -17.99 -0.98 -9.07
N LYS A 94 -18.46 -1.33 -7.87
CA LYS A 94 -18.61 -0.39 -6.74
C LYS A 94 -17.24 0.16 -6.34
N VAL A 95 -16.22 -0.69 -6.21
CA VAL A 95 -14.86 -0.26 -5.90
C VAL A 95 -14.31 0.63 -7.03
N ALA A 96 -14.47 0.21 -8.29
CA ALA A 96 -14.04 0.99 -9.45
C ALA A 96 -14.71 2.38 -9.53
N ALA A 97 -15.98 2.49 -9.13
CA ALA A 97 -16.70 3.76 -9.07
C ALA A 97 -16.16 4.73 -8.01
N LEU A 98 -15.51 4.22 -6.96
CA LEU A 98 -14.89 5.03 -5.91
C LEU A 98 -13.49 5.53 -6.28
N VAL A 99 -12.79 4.87 -7.20
CA VAL A 99 -11.42 5.24 -7.61
C VAL A 99 -11.28 6.72 -7.97
N PRO A 100 -12.17 7.34 -8.79
CA PRO A 100 -12.02 8.73 -9.18
C PRO A 100 -12.12 9.72 -8.01
N VAL A 101 -12.87 9.37 -6.95
CA VAL A 101 -13.15 10.24 -5.80
C VAL A 101 -12.38 9.85 -4.54
N ALA A 102 -11.64 8.73 -4.57
CA ALA A 102 -10.90 8.21 -3.41
C ALA A 102 -9.93 9.20 -2.79
N HIS A 103 -9.37 10.12 -3.59
CA HIS A 103 -8.45 11.15 -3.12
C HIS A 103 -9.11 12.23 -2.23
N GLU A 104 -10.44 12.38 -2.30
CA GLU A 104 -11.22 13.33 -1.49
C GLU A 104 -11.88 12.66 -0.26
N LEU A 105 -11.85 11.32 -0.19
CA LEU A 105 -12.51 10.54 0.84
C LEU A 105 -11.58 10.29 2.04
N PHE A 106 -11.44 11.27 2.91
CA PHE A 106 -10.83 11.05 4.22
C PHE A 106 -11.81 10.37 5.17
N LEU A 107 -11.41 9.26 5.78
CA LEU A 107 -12.30 8.42 6.56
C LEU A 107 -11.70 8.12 7.92
N SER A 108 -12.54 7.96 8.93
CA SER A 108 -12.10 7.28 10.15
C SER A 108 -12.00 5.77 9.91
N SER A 109 -11.23 5.08 10.73
CA SER A 109 -11.10 3.62 10.71
C SER A 109 -12.46 2.93 10.85
N LEU A 110 -13.37 3.49 11.66
CA LEU A 110 -14.76 2.99 11.79
C LEU A 110 -15.60 3.20 10.52
N GLN A 111 -15.43 4.33 9.85
CA GLN A 111 -16.12 4.59 8.58
C GLN A 111 -15.61 3.65 7.49
N LEU A 112 -14.30 3.44 7.41
CA LEU A 112 -13.73 2.47 6.48
C LEU A 112 -14.24 1.06 6.77
N ARG A 113 -14.23 0.62 8.04
CA ARG A 113 -14.83 -0.66 8.47
C ARG A 113 -16.26 -0.82 7.96
N THR A 114 -17.07 0.23 8.11
CA THR A 114 -18.47 0.23 7.68
C THR A 114 -18.59 0.05 6.17
N LEU A 115 -17.76 0.72 5.37
CA LEU A 115 -17.76 0.55 3.91
C LEU A 115 -17.32 -0.87 3.50
N LEU A 116 -16.30 -1.42 4.14
CA LEU A 116 -15.82 -2.78 3.86
C LEU A 116 -16.91 -3.83 4.12
N LEU A 117 -17.70 -3.64 5.19
CA LEU A 117 -18.82 -4.52 5.51
C LEU A 117 -19.99 -4.45 4.50
N LEU A 118 -20.05 -3.43 3.64
CA LEU A 118 -21.03 -3.36 2.56
C LEU A 118 -20.67 -4.26 1.37
N LEU A 119 -19.40 -4.62 1.24
CA LEU A 119 -18.92 -5.50 0.18
C LEU A 119 -18.97 -6.95 0.66
N GLU A 120 -19.51 -7.86 -0.14
CA GLU A 120 -19.62 -9.27 0.24
C GLU A 120 -18.34 -10.05 0.00
N THR A 121 -17.63 -9.75 -1.09
CA THR A 121 -16.47 -10.53 -1.53
C THR A 121 -15.17 -10.08 -0.82
N PRO A 122 -14.34 -11.02 -0.32
CA PRO A 122 -13.06 -10.68 0.31
C PRO A 122 -12.14 -9.86 -0.60
N ASN A 123 -12.12 -10.18 -1.89
CA ASN A 123 -11.31 -9.48 -2.88
C ASN A 123 -11.73 -8.01 -3.05
N ALA A 124 -13.04 -7.71 -3.13
CA ALA A 124 -13.50 -6.33 -3.24
C ALA A 124 -13.20 -5.53 -1.96
N ARG A 125 -13.32 -6.16 -0.78
CA ARG A 125 -12.91 -5.53 0.49
C ARG A 125 -11.43 -5.18 0.49
N LEU A 126 -10.58 -6.10 0.05
CA LEU A 126 -9.15 -5.86 -0.04
C LEU A 126 -8.85 -4.67 -0.97
N GLN A 127 -9.39 -4.68 -2.19
CA GLN A 127 -9.18 -3.59 -3.15
C GLN A 127 -9.68 -2.24 -2.62
N LEU A 128 -10.81 -2.22 -1.92
CA LEU A 128 -11.32 -0.99 -1.30
C LEU A 128 -10.43 -0.52 -0.14
N PHE A 129 -9.95 -1.45 0.68
CA PHE A 129 -9.01 -1.14 1.75
C PHE A 129 -7.74 -0.53 1.17
N GLU A 130 -7.14 -1.15 0.15
CA GLU A 130 -5.96 -0.60 -0.53
C GLU A 130 -6.23 0.83 -1.05
N LEU A 131 -7.36 1.03 -1.72
CA LEU A 131 -7.70 2.32 -2.29
C LEU A 131 -7.75 3.45 -1.24
N LEU A 132 -8.16 3.14 -0.01
CA LEU A 132 -8.47 4.13 1.04
C LEU A 132 -7.54 4.08 2.25
N TYR A 133 -6.59 3.15 2.32
CA TYR A 133 -5.70 3.00 3.49
C TYR A 133 -4.91 4.26 3.82
N LEU A 134 -4.36 4.93 2.80
CA LEU A 134 -3.63 6.19 2.97
C LEU A 134 -4.56 7.40 3.19
N ARG A 135 -5.87 7.19 3.32
CA ARG A 135 -6.90 8.21 3.59
C ARG A 135 -7.52 8.10 4.98
N ILE A 136 -7.05 7.16 5.80
CA ILE A 136 -7.49 7.01 7.18
C ILE A 136 -6.94 8.16 8.02
N VAL A 137 -7.82 8.92 8.67
CA VAL A 137 -7.43 10.08 9.50
C VAL A 137 -6.90 9.67 10.88
N ASP A 138 -7.46 8.60 11.46
CA ASP A 138 -7.07 8.01 12.74
C ASP A 138 -6.37 6.67 12.50
N ILE A 139 -5.27 6.73 11.75
CA ILE A 139 -4.51 5.57 11.28
C ILE A 139 -4.02 4.64 12.40
N GLN A 140 -3.85 5.15 13.62
CA GLN A 140 -3.53 4.35 14.79
C GLN A 140 -4.62 3.33 15.18
N ASN A 141 -5.84 3.50 14.65
CA ASN A 141 -6.98 2.62 14.88
C ASN A 141 -7.28 1.75 13.64
N GLU A 142 -6.35 1.62 12.69
CA GLU A 142 -6.59 0.94 11.40
C GLU A 142 -6.98 -0.53 11.58
N THR A 143 -6.56 -1.15 12.68
CA THR A 143 -6.94 -2.50 13.10
C THR A 143 -8.45 -2.69 13.07
N LEU A 144 -9.23 -1.68 13.48
CA LEU A 144 -10.70 -1.72 13.42
C LEU A 144 -11.23 -1.95 12.00
N ALA A 145 -10.58 -1.40 10.97
CA ALA A 145 -10.93 -1.63 9.58
C ALA A 145 -10.36 -2.96 9.06
N ARG A 146 -9.12 -3.27 9.45
CA ARG A 146 -8.39 -4.46 9.02
C ARG A 146 -9.04 -5.77 9.47
N ASP A 147 -9.63 -5.80 10.67
CA ASP A 147 -10.29 -7.00 11.23
C ASP A 147 -11.46 -7.54 10.40
N VAL A 148 -11.97 -6.78 9.43
CA VAL A 148 -13.04 -7.23 8.51
C VAL A 148 -12.49 -7.92 7.27
N LEU A 149 -11.18 -7.82 7.06
CA LEU A 149 -10.49 -8.50 5.98
C LEU A 149 -10.23 -9.95 6.38
N ASP A 150 -10.18 -10.82 5.38
CA ASP A 150 -9.95 -12.26 5.56
C ASP A 150 -8.56 -12.49 6.19
N GLU A 151 -8.43 -13.44 7.13
CA GLU A 151 -7.14 -13.80 7.76
C GLU A 151 -6.11 -14.29 6.73
N SER A 152 -6.58 -14.84 5.61
CA SER A 152 -5.73 -15.22 4.47
C SER A 152 -5.16 -14.02 3.70
N CYS A 153 -5.65 -12.82 3.98
CA CYS A 153 -5.21 -11.59 3.34
C CYS A 153 -3.84 -11.17 3.89
N ASN A 154 -2.79 -11.65 3.23
CA ASN A 154 -1.43 -11.25 3.57
C ASN A 154 -1.15 -9.83 3.09
N PHE A 155 -1.37 -8.86 3.96
CA PHE A 155 -1.11 -7.44 3.74
C PHE A 155 0.31 -7.13 3.25
N CYS A 156 1.29 -7.94 3.61
CA CYS A 156 2.67 -7.75 3.15
C CYS A 156 2.86 -8.06 1.67
N LYS A 157 1.94 -8.80 1.05
CA LYS A 157 1.95 -9.11 -0.38
C LYS A 157 1.26 -8.06 -1.23
N LEU A 158 0.73 -7.00 -0.63
CA LEU A 158 0.14 -5.89 -1.38
C LEU A 158 1.29 -5.08 -2.00
N GLU A 159 1.66 -5.46 -3.22
CA GLU A 159 2.75 -4.85 -3.98
C GLU A 159 2.53 -3.35 -4.28
N ARG A 160 1.29 -2.87 -4.06
CA ARG A 160 0.85 -1.49 -4.31
C ARG A 160 1.31 -0.50 -3.24
N PHE A 161 1.86 -0.99 -2.12
CA PHE A 161 2.39 -0.14 -1.05
C PHE A 161 3.89 -0.32 -0.84
N ASN A 162 4.54 0.82 -0.62
CA ASN A 162 5.83 0.88 0.05
C ASN A 162 5.63 0.41 1.50
N GLN A 163 6.47 -0.50 1.98
CA GLN A 163 6.43 -0.97 3.36
C GLN A 163 6.59 0.18 4.34
N CYS A 164 7.50 1.13 4.08
CA CYS A 164 7.68 2.34 4.89
C CYS A 164 6.46 3.28 4.90
N MET A 165 5.52 3.18 3.94
CA MET A 165 4.26 3.93 3.99
C MET A 165 3.24 3.31 4.94
N MET A 166 3.32 1.99 5.19
CA MET A 166 2.43 1.27 6.10
C MET A 166 3.04 1.18 7.50
N PHE A 167 4.32 0.86 7.58
CA PHE A 167 5.04 0.46 8.77
C PHE A 167 4.89 1.35 10.01
N PRO A 168 4.89 2.70 9.93
CA PRO A 168 4.85 3.55 11.13
C PRO A 168 3.56 3.45 11.96
N PHE A 169 2.53 2.80 11.43
CA PHE A 169 1.20 2.78 12.04
C PHE A 169 0.67 1.37 12.28
N VAL A 170 1.39 0.36 11.79
CA VAL A 170 1.05 -1.02 12.00
C VAL A 170 1.55 -1.43 13.38
N GLN A 171 0.67 -1.96 14.20
CA GLN A 171 1.04 -2.61 15.46
C GLN A 171 1.84 -3.88 15.16
N PRO A 172 3.15 -3.94 15.47
CA PRO A 172 3.99 -5.05 15.06
C PRO A 172 3.55 -6.40 15.60
N GLU A 173 2.97 -6.41 16.80
CA GLU A 173 2.40 -7.59 17.43
C GLU A 173 1.18 -8.14 16.69
N SER A 174 0.48 -7.33 15.91
CA SER A 174 -0.79 -7.68 15.27
C SER A 174 -0.61 -7.92 13.77
N PHE A 175 0.63 -8.04 13.29
CA PHE A 175 0.95 -8.05 11.87
C PHE A 175 2.10 -9.00 11.55
N ALA A 176 1.87 -9.90 10.57
CA ALA A 176 2.92 -10.74 10.02
C ALA A 176 3.70 -9.93 8.98
N PHE A 177 5.00 -9.75 9.20
CA PHE A 177 5.86 -8.97 8.31
C PHE A 177 6.60 -9.87 7.32
N GLU A 178 6.62 -9.48 6.06
CA GLU A 178 7.45 -10.10 5.01
C GLU A 178 8.25 -9.02 4.27
N PHE A 179 9.58 -9.04 4.43
CA PHE A 179 10.48 -8.07 3.83
C PHE A 179 11.39 -8.70 2.78
N ASN A 180 11.26 -8.27 1.53
CA ASN A 180 12.23 -8.57 0.47
C ASN A 180 13.40 -7.60 0.53
N LEU A 181 14.56 -8.06 1.01
CA LEU A 181 15.73 -7.22 1.26
C LEU A 181 16.45 -6.73 -0.01
N LYS A 182 16.03 -7.16 -1.21
CA LYS A 182 16.44 -6.54 -2.48
C LYS A 182 16.00 -5.07 -2.55
N HIS A 183 14.86 -4.74 -1.94
CA HIS A 183 14.30 -3.39 -1.98
C HIS A 183 14.79 -2.53 -0.81
N LEU A 184 15.23 -1.30 -1.09
CA LEU A 184 15.68 -0.35 -0.07
C LEU A 184 14.58 -0.06 0.98
N ASP A 185 13.35 0.14 0.53
CA ASP A 185 12.17 0.32 1.38
C ASP A 185 12.00 -0.81 2.42
N HIS A 186 12.01 -2.06 1.97
CA HIS A 186 11.85 -3.21 2.85
C HIS A 186 13.01 -3.36 3.84
N ARG A 187 14.25 -2.99 3.44
CA ARG A 187 15.40 -2.91 4.36
C ARG A 187 15.24 -1.82 5.43
N LEU A 188 14.65 -0.68 5.07
CA LEU A 188 14.39 0.40 6.01
C LEU A 188 13.26 0.04 6.97
N ALA A 189 12.18 -0.58 6.46
CA ALA A 189 11.08 -1.08 7.27
C ALA A 189 11.55 -2.18 8.24
N SER A 190 12.37 -3.13 7.77
CA SER A 190 12.93 -4.18 8.63
C SER A 190 13.86 -3.63 9.72
N LEU A 191 14.68 -2.62 9.39
CA LEU A 191 15.49 -1.94 10.39
C LEU A 191 14.63 -1.25 11.45
N ALA A 192 13.52 -0.61 11.04
CA ALA A 192 12.61 0.04 11.96
C ALA A 192 11.91 -0.97 12.90
N VAL A 193 11.53 -2.15 12.40
CA VAL A 193 11.07 -3.29 13.23
C VAL A 193 12.12 -3.63 14.28
N PHE A 194 13.36 -3.91 13.86
CA PHE A 194 14.41 -4.32 14.79
C PHE A 194 14.69 -3.26 15.85
N LYS A 195 14.64 -1.98 15.48
CA LYS A 195 14.81 -0.88 16.43
C LYS A 195 13.66 -0.77 17.43
N LEU A 196 12.43 -1.05 17.02
CA LEU A 196 11.28 -1.09 17.92
C LEU A 196 11.39 -2.28 18.90
N CYS A 197 11.78 -3.46 18.42
CA CYS A 197 11.97 -4.63 19.26
C CYS A 197 13.17 -4.52 20.21
N GLU A 198 14.22 -3.77 19.83
CA GLU A 198 15.33 -3.44 20.74
C GLU A 198 14.83 -2.65 21.97
N VAL A 199 13.78 -1.83 21.81
CA VAL A 199 13.19 -1.00 22.87
C VAL A 199 12.10 -1.74 23.65
N GLU A 200 11.19 -2.42 22.95
CA GLU A 200 9.97 -3.02 23.54
C GLU A 200 10.14 -4.50 23.90
N GLY A 201 11.18 -5.15 23.39
CA GLY A 201 11.49 -6.56 23.58
C GLY A 201 11.22 -7.41 22.32
N TRP A 202 12.07 -8.40 22.12
CA TRP A 202 12.02 -9.32 20.98
C TRP A 202 10.85 -10.31 21.01
N VAL A 203 10.10 -10.37 22.13
CA VAL A 203 8.90 -11.21 22.27
C VAL A 203 7.79 -10.80 21.30
N ASN A 204 7.82 -9.55 20.82
CA ASN A 204 6.85 -9.03 19.84
C ASN A 204 7.08 -9.57 18.42
N LEU A 205 8.20 -10.27 18.17
CA LEU A 205 8.52 -10.93 16.91
C LEU A 205 8.52 -12.45 17.09
N PRO A 206 7.37 -13.10 16.96
CA PRO A 206 7.34 -14.56 16.95
C PRO A 206 8.04 -15.09 15.70
N GLU A 207 8.94 -16.04 15.95
CA GLU A 207 9.54 -16.93 14.95
C GLU A 207 10.08 -16.23 13.69
N PRO A 208 11.06 -15.31 13.84
CA PRO A 208 11.69 -14.70 12.69
C PRO A 208 12.44 -15.75 11.86
N THR A 209 12.04 -15.89 10.60
CA THR A 209 12.69 -16.77 9.63
C THR A 209 13.37 -15.94 8.55
N PHE A 210 14.61 -16.32 8.24
CA PHE A 210 15.34 -15.79 7.10
C PHE A 210 15.29 -16.84 6.01
N VAL A 211 14.71 -16.48 4.87
CA VAL A 211 14.63 -17.37 3.70
C VAL A 211 15.50 -16.76 2.62
N ALA A 212 16.57 -17.48 2.24
CA ALA A 212 17.29 -17.21 1.02
C ALA A 212 16.67 -18.10 -0.06
N ASP A 213 16.13 -17.51 -1.13
CA ASP A 213 15.74 -18.32 -2.30
C ASP A 213 17.00 -18.93 -2.91
N GLU A 214 16.99 -20.25 -3.13
CA GLU A 214 18.01 -20.93 -3.93
C GLU A 214 17.98 -20.36 -5.36
N ALA A 215 19.17 -20.08 -5.90
CA ALA A 215 19.36 -19.34 -7.14
C ALA A 215 18.51 -19.86 -8.32
N ASP A 216 17.80 -18.94 -9.00
CA ASP A 216 17.26 -19.19 -10.33
C ASP A 216 18.41 -19.57 -11.30
N GLU A 217 18.13 -20.47 -12.25
CA GLU A 217 19.08 -21.06 -13.21
C GLU A 217 19.86 -20.03 -14.08
N ASP A 218 19.49 -18.75 -14.03
CA ASP A 218 20.15 -17.64 -14.73
C ASP A 218 21.15 -16.83 -13.87
N GLY A 219 21.51 -17.30 -12.67
CA GLY A 219 22.67 -16.79 -11.93
C GLY A 219 22.61 -15.30 -11.57
N THR A 220 21.41 -14.73 -11.42
CA THR A 220 21.21 -13.34 -10.99
C THR A 220 20.42 -13.25 -9.67
N ASP A 221 21.18 -12.98 -8.61
CA ASP A 221 20.85 -12.51 -7.27
C ASP A 221 19.76 -13.22 -6.44
N GLU A 222 20.22 -13.73 -5.30
CA GLU A 222 19.46 -14.28 -4.16
C GLU A 222 18.38 -13.29 -3.67
N ALA A 223 17.11 -13.69 -3.72
CA ALA A 223 16.06 -12.97 -2.99
C ALA A 223 16.16 -13.35 -1.51
N LEU A 224 16.65 -12.40 -0.69
CA LEU A 224 16.74 -12.56 0.75
C LEU A 224 15.45 -12.03 1.37
N PHE A 225 14.64 -12.93 1.91
CA PHE A 225 13.40 -12.60 2.61
C PHE A 225 13.59 -12.70 4.13
N TRP A 226 12.99 -11.76 4.85
CA TRP A 226 12.75 -11.90 6.28
C TRP A 226 11.25 -12.02 6.52
N ARG A 227 10.83 -13.05 7.26
CA ARG A 227 9.44 -13.28 7.65
C ARG A 227 9.32 -13.36 9.16
N SER A 228 8.30 -12.75 9.74
CA SER A 228 7.83 -13.04 11.10
C SER A 228 6.38 -13.48 11.02
N SER A 229 6.11 -14.68 11.54
CA SER A 229 4.82 -15.37 11.47
C SER A 229 4.27 -15.53 12.88
N LYS A 230 3.00 -15.20 13.09
CA LYS A 230 2.19 -15.86 14.11
C LYS A 230 1.49 -17.00 13.37
N GLU A 231 1.84 -18.25 13.69
CA GLU A 231 1.08 -19.42 13.23
C GLU A 231 -0.42 -19.26 13.49
#